data_AF-A0A2E0X9Z4-F1
#
_entry.id   AF-A0A2E0X9Z4-F1
#
_cell.length_a   1.000
_cell.length_b   1.000
_cell.length_c   1.000
_cell.angle_alpha   90.00
_cell.angle_beta   90.00
_cell.angle_gamma   90.00
#
_symmetry.space_group_name_H-M   'P 1'
#
loop_
_entity.id
_entity.type
_entity.pdbx_description
1 polymer ?
#
loop_
_entity_poly.entity_id
_entity_poly.type
_entity_poly.pdbx_seq_one_letter_code
_entity_poly.pdbx_strand_id
1 'polypeptide(L)'
;MRVAACRPPDRTCTQPPGILFSSQWLTTMSDSCPISTSRLANDVARLIHDGFAEFHDTFRRITRRAGERFRERDWHGLHDDARERMHVRESVLQTLLVQVRGTLGPRLHSRLAWAGVKAVFSGMIQQRDDWEIAETFYNSVTRRVFATVGVDAEIEFVHTDYPSSPTPAPDVPFRRYEAESTAALVRAALTDHQELGLNAAALVRGAASVAERIAADPVVSRCPEPVRAAEFAKCIFYRGEHAYLVGRFRICDRTVPLVLCMAHDRRGPRVDAVLLDEDDVSLLFSYTRSYFLADIERPSDVAEFLLTLIPRKRIAEIYISLGYNKHGKTELYRNALRHLADSTDEYQLAPGQRGMVMVVFTMPSYPVVFKVIRDEFDYPKDCTRASVIDRYRLVFEHDRAGRLMDAQEYDFLVLDRRRFSDELLDELHDKAGSGISYVDDRVVIKHCYAERRVTPLNVYLQEADQADAQRAVLDYGQAIKDLAMTNLFPGDLLLKNFGVTRNERVVFYDYDEVCLLTDCNFRRIPPARSIDDEMAAEPWFGVGPADVFPEEFVHFLGLPPQLRDLLVERHGELFDPAYWNALKEQLAAGALFHVPPYGEDRRLATPLARTLAPARTDRWSPQLTAPTT
;
A
#
# COMPACT_ATOMS: atom_id res chain seq x y z
N MET A 1 50.43 69.93 32.50
CA MET A 1 50.40 71.40 32.35
C MET A 1 49.45 71.72 31.20
N ARG A 2 48.41 72.49 31.53
CA ARG A 2 47.48 73.31 30.73
C ARG A 2 47.66 73.46 29.20
N VAL A 3 46.48 73.60 28.55
CA VAL A 3 46.12 74.49 27.39
C VAL A 3 46.42 73.90 26.01
N ALA A 4 45.43 73.55 25.17
CA ALA A 4 44.34 74.31 24.51
C ALA A 4 44.79 75.06 23.25
N ALA A 5 43.97 74.92 22.21
CA ALA A 5 44.21 75.24 20.80
C ALA A 5 44.02 76.72 20.42
N CYS A 6 44.62 77.16 19.30
CA CYS A 6 44.07 78.16 18.37
C CYS A 6 44.88 78.31 17.03
N ARG A 7 44.25 77.93 15.90
CA ARG A 7 44.10 78.53 14.53
C ARG A 7 44.97 79.75 14.04
N PRO A 8 44.93 80.15 12.73
CA PRO A 8 45.26 79.53 11.42
C PRO A 8 46.14 80.53 10.55
N PRO A 9 45.87 80.79 9.24
CA PRO A 9 46.26 80.10 7.99
C PRO A 9 47.39 80.82 7.20
N ASP A 10 47.97 80.25 6.13
CA ASP A 10 48.02 80.92 4.81
C ASP A 10 48.64 80.07 3.68
N ARG A 11 48.31 80.51 2.47
CA ARG A 11 48.42 79.95 1.11
C ARG A 11 49.84 79.65 0.61
N THR A 12 49.96 78.73 -0.36
CA THR A 12 50.43 79.01 -1.74
C THR A 12 50.29 77.80 -2.65
N CYS A 13 50.09 78.09 -3.94
CA CYS A 13 49.64 77.21 -5.02
C CYS A 13 50.81 76.80 -5.95
N THR A 14 50.62 75.73 -6.74
CA THR A 14 51.36 75.26 -7.96
C THR A 14 52.70 74.53 -7.75
N GLN A 15 53.05 73.36 -8.32
CA GLN A 15 52.61 72.55 -9.49
C GLN A 15 53.00 71.02 -9.31
N PRO A 16 52.65 70.08 -10.24
CA PRO A 16 52.45 68.61 -10.08
C PRO A 16 53.73 67.78 -10.49
N PRO A 17 53.81 66.42 -10.71
CA PRO A 17 52.85 65.42 -11.21
C PRO A 17 52.68 64.14 -10.34
N GLY A 18 51.63 63.38 -10.64
CA GLY A 18 51.12 62.30 -9.81
C GLY A 18 51.80 60.94 -9.96
N ILE A 19 51.48 60.06 -9.00
CA ILE A 19 51.53 58.61 -9.13
C ILE A 19 50.31 58.04 -8.38
N LEU A 20 49.50 57.32 -9.17
CA LEU A 20 48.43 56.35 -8.88
C LEU A 20 48.17 55.97 -7.41
N PHE A 21 46.95 56.25 -6.94
CA PHE A 21 46.34 55.53 -5.83
C PHE A 21 45.94 54.12 -6.29
N SER A 22 46.57 53.10 -5.72
CA SER A 22 46.02 51.74 -5.72
C SER A 22 45.04 51.62 -4.55
N SER A 23 43.75 51.59 -4.88
CA SER A 23 42.63 51.27 -4.01
C SER A 23 42.53 49.76 -3.79
N GLN A 24 43.46 49.18 -3.02
CA GLN A 24 43.49 47.72 -2.75
C GLN A 24 43.41 47.34 -1.27
N TRP A 25 42.73 48.14 -0.44
CA TRP A 25 42.56 47.81 0.98
C TRP A 25 41.12 47.83 1.49
N LEU A 26 40.11 47.66 0.61
CA LEU A 26 38.70 47.73 1.02
C LEU A 26 37.78 46.66 0.41
N THR A 27 38.30 45.50 0.00
CA THR A 27 37.41 44.42 -0.48
C THR A 27 38.02 43.05 -0.22
N THR A 28 37.78 42.51 0.98
CA THR A 28 37.57 41.07 1.29
C THR A 28 37.62 40.87 2.80
N MET A 29 36.55 41.25 3.49
CA MET A 29 36.19 40.68 4.78
C MET A 29 34.66 40.64 4.85
N SER A 30 34.05 39.76 4.04
CA SER A 30 32.80 39.12 4.45
C SER A 30 33.16 37.79 5.09
N ASP A 31 33.83 37.84 6.26
CA ASP A 31 33.94 36.69 7.13
C ASP A 31 32.55 36.45 7.73
N SER A 32 31.74 35.65 7.03
CA SER A 32 30.54 35.05 7.60
C SER A 32 30.99 34.21 8.79
N CYS A 33 30.70 34.66 10.01
CA CYS A 33 30.87 33.87 11.23
C CYS A 33 30.27 32.46 10.99
N PRO A 34 31.02 31.36 11.22
CA PRO A 34 30.54 30.03 10.90
C PRO A 34 29.24 29.77 11.66
N ILE A 35 28.15 29.50 10.93
CA ILE A 35 26.83 29.20 11.50
C ILE A 35 26.99 28.14 12.59
N SER A 36 26.48 28.40 13.79
CA SER A 36 26.60 27.44 14.90
C SER A 36 25.82 26.15 14.59
N THR A 37 26.27 25.02 15.12
CA THR A 37 25.57 23.74 14.96
C THR A 37 24.10 23.83 15.41
N SER A 38 23.80 24.61 16.46
CA SER A 38 22.44 24.82 16.94
C SER A 38 21.58 25.63 15.96
N ARG A 39 22.12 26.67 15.31
CA ARG A 39 21.37 27.42 14.27
C ARG A 39 21.11 26.54 13.06
N LEU A 40 22.14 25.83 12.61
CA LEU A 40 22.04 24.86 11.51
C LEU A 40 20.97 23.79 11.80
N ALA A 41 20.95 23.26 13.02
CA ALA A 41 19.97 22.27 13.45
C ALA A 41 18.54 22.82 13.40
N ASN A 42 18.34 24.07 13.83
CA ASN A 42 17.05 24.75 13.73
C ASN A 42 16.61 24.94 12.27
N ASP A 43 17.50 25.41 11.40
CA ASP A 43 17.17 25.68 10.00
C ASP A 43 16.82 24.38 9.26
N VAL A 44 17.58 23.32 9.48
CA VAL A 44 17.32 22.01 8.87
C VAL A 44 16.06 21.35 9.46
N ALA A 45 15.83 21.46 10.77
CA ALA A 45 14.60 20.95 11.38
C ALA A 45 13.35 21.63 10.81
N ARG A 46 13.41 22.96 10.59
CA ARG A 46 12.33 23.71 9.91
C ARG A 46 12.14 23.24 8.47
N LEU A 47 13.22 23.08 7.70
CA LEU A 47 13.12 22.56 6.33
C LEU A 47 12.43 21.20 6.29
N ILE A 48 12.79 20.28 7.20
CA ILE A 48 12.16 18.95 7.25
C ILE A 48 10.70 19.05 7.70
N HIS A 49 10.40 19.93 8.67
CA HIS A 49 9.03 20.18 9.13
C HIS A 49 8.15 20.74 8.00
N ASP A 50 8.64 21.74 7.26
CA ASP A 50 7.90 22.38 6.18
C ASP A 50 7.74 21.42 4.99
N GLY A 51 8.76 20.63 4.67
CA GLY A 51 8.66 19.56 3.69
C GLY A 51 7.66 18.48 4.11
N PHE A 52 7.60 18.13 5.40
CA PHE A 52 6.58 17.20 5.89
C PHE A 52 5.17 17.79 5.75
N ALA A 53 4.97 19.07 6.11
CA ALA A 53 3.70 19.76 5.95
C ALA A 53 3.26 19.79 4.47
N GLU A 54 4.16 20.14 3.54
CA GLU A 54 3.89 20.11 2.10
C GLU A 54 3.46 18.71 1.62
N PHE A 55 4.16 17.67 2.07
CA PHE A 55 3.81 16.29 1.77
C PHE A 55 2.40 15.95 2.25
N HIS A 56 2.09 16.20 3.53
CA HIS A 56 0.82 15.78 4.12
C HIS A 56 -0.36 16.59 3.59
N ASP A 57 -0.19 17.90 3.41
CA ASP A 57 -1.21 18.77 2.82
C ASP A 57 -1.53 18.36 1.37
N THR A 58 -0.49 18.03 0.59
CA THR A 58 -0.68 17.53 -0.79
C THR A 58 -1.35 16.16 -0.81
N PHE A 59 -0.92 15.25 0.06
CA PHE A 59 -1.51 13.92 0.23
C PHE A 59 -3.02 14.01 0.55
N ARG A 60 -3.40 14.88 1.49
CA ARG A 60 -4.80 15.12 1.86
C ARG A 60 -5.58 15.85 0.77
N ARG A 61 -4.98 16.83 0.09
CA ARG A 61 -5.62 17.55 -1.04
C ARG A 61 -6.01 16.62 -2.18
N ILE A 62 -5.15 15.67 -2.56
CA ILE A 62 -5.49 14.65 -3.57
C ILE A 62 -6.62 13.76 -3.04
N THR A 63 -6.50 13.31 -1.79
CA THR A 63 -7.49 12.42 -1.17
C THR A 63 -8.90 13.04 -1.12
N ARG A 64 -9.01 14.36 -0.89
CA ARG A 64 -10.31 15.07 -0.88
C ARG A 64 -11.06 15.06 -2.22
N ARG A 65 -10.37 14.85 -3.34
CA ARG A 65 -11.00 14.73 -4.66
C ARG A 65 -11.90 13.50 -4.77
N ALA A 66 -11.64 12.46 -3.98
CA ALA A 66 -12.31 11.16 -4.08
C ALA A 66 -13.84 11.24 -3.98
N GLY A 67 -14.37 12.12 -3.13
CA GLY A 67 -15.82 12.30 -3.01
C GLY A 67 -16.48 12.87 -4.27
N GLU A 68 -15.82 13.83 -4.94
CA GLU A 68 -16.30 14.36 -6.21
C GLU A 68 -16.19 13.31 -7.33
N ARG A 69 -15.01 12.68 -7.47
CA ARG A 69 -14.78 11.58 -8.43
C ARG A 69 -15.80 10.46 -8.28
N PHE A 70 -16.12 10.06 -7.04
CA PHE A 70 -17.13 9.05 -6.77
C PHE A 70 -18.51 9.48 -7.24
N ARG A 71 -18.96 10.70 -6.93
CA ARG A 71 -20.28 11.21 -7.37
C ARG A 71 -20.39 11.32 -8.88
N GLU A 72 -19.32 11.72 -9.55
CA GLU A 72 -19.26 11.88 -11.00
C GLU A 72 -18.98 10.58 -11.77
N ARG A 73 -18.67 9.49 -11.05
CA ARG A 73 -18.23 8.20 -11.61
C ARG A 73 -16.95 8.30 -12.42
N ASP A 74 -16.07 9.22 -12.04
CA ASP A 74 -14.75 9.34 -12.64
C ASP A 74 -13.78 8.35 -12.00
N TRP A 75 -13.91 7.08 -12.41
CA TRP A 75 -13.11 5.96 -11.91
C TRP A 75 -11.66 6.03 -12.35
N HIS A 76 -11.40 6.53 -13.57
CA HIS A 76 -10.05 6.78 -14.04
C HIS A 76 -9.39 7.87 -13.20
N GLY A 77 -10.08 8.98 -12.94
CA GLY A 77 -9.59 10.04 -12.07
C GLY A 77 -9.30 9.55 -10.64
N LEU A 78 -10.14 8.67 -10.08
CA LEU A 78 -9.89 8.08 -8.75
C LEU A 78 -8.67 7.15 -8.75
N HIS A 79 -8.49 6.37 -9.81
CA HIS A 79 -7.31 5.52 -9.99
C HIS A 79 -6.02 6.36 -10.16
N ASP A 80 -6.09 7.43 -10.93
CA ASP A 80 -4.98 8.38 -11.12
C ASP A 80 -4.65 9.14 -9.84
N ASP A 81 -5.66 9.56 -9.06
CA ASP A 81 -5.49 10.19 -7.75
C ASP A 81 -4.79 9.22 -6.77
N ALA A 82 -5.14 7.93 -6.79
CA ALA A 82 -4.47 6.92 -5.96
C ALA A 82 -2.98 6.75 -6.32
N ARG A 83 -2.64 6.78 -7.62
CA ARG A 83 -1.26 6.75 -8.11
C ARG A 83 -0.51 8.04 -7.79
N GLU A 84 -1.07 9.21 -8.10
CA GLU A 84 -0.49 10.53 -7.80
C GLU A 84 -0.13 10.60 -6.31
N ARG A 85 -1.08 10.25 -5.44
CA ARG A 85 -0.91 10.25 -3.97
C ARG A 85 0.26 9.37 -3.51
N MET A 86 0.48 8.22 -4.14
CA MET A 86 1.56 7.29 -3.80
C MET A 86 2.95 7.91 -4.01
N HIS A 87 3.11 8.77 -5.02
CA HIS A 87 4.40 9.38 -5.39
C HIS A 87 4.69 10.72 -4.70
N VAL A 88 3.70 11.38 -4.08
CA VAL A 88 3.86 12.71 -3.43
C VAL A 88 5.07 12.75 -2.49
N ARG A 89 5.18 11.76 -1.59
CA ARG A 89 6.26 11.69 -0.60
C ARG A 89 7.63 11.68 -1.27
N GLU A 90 7.79 10.89 -2.34
CA GLU A 90 9.08 10.81 -3.04
C GLU A 90 9.43 12.14 -3.70
N SER A 91 8.46 12.75 -4.39
CA SER A 91 8.64 14.06 -5.02
C SER A 91 9.10 15.13 -4.02
N VAL A 92 8.44 15.21 -2.86
CA VAL A 92 8.79 16.20 -1.82
C VAL A 92 10.16 15.90 -1.22
N LEU A 93 10.48 14.64 -0.94
CA LEU A 93 11.78 14.26 -0.39
C LEU A 93 12.95 14.58 -1.33
N GLN A 94 12.79 14.38 -2.64
CA GLN A 94 13.85 14.71 -3.61
C GLN A 94 14.22 16.20 -3.55
N THR A 95 13.21 17.08 -3.55
CA THR A 95 13.42 18.54 -3.42
C THR A 95 14.01 18.92 -2.07
N LEU A 96 13.45 18.37 -0.98
CA LEU A 96 13.91 18.63 0.39
C LEU A 96 15.38 18.23 0.59
N LEU A 97 15.80 17.09 0.05
CA LEU A 97 17.18 16.62 0.23
C LEU A 97 18.20 17.52 -0.45
N VAL A 98 17.88 18.15 -1.57
CA VAL A 98 18.75 19.14 -2.20
C VAL A 98 18.96 20.32 -1.25
N GLN A 99 17.89 20.81 -0.62
CA GLN A 99 17.96 21.91 0.34
C GLN A 99 18.72 21.52 1.61
N VAL A 100 18.43 20.36 2.19
CA VAL A 100 19.11 19.84 3.38
C VAL A 100 20.62 19.68 3.13
N ARG A 101 20.99 19.13 1.96
CA ARG A 101 22.40 19.00 1.54
C ARG A 101 23.08 20.36 1.40
N GLY A 102 22.40 21.33 0.78
CA GLY A 102 22.89 22.70 0.64
C GLY A 102 23.10 23.39 1.99
N THR A 103 22.13 23.28 2.91
CA THR A 103 22.19 23.92 4.23
C THR A 103 23.25 23.29 5.13
N LEU A 104 23.31 21.95 5.22
CA LEU A 104 24.29 21.28 6.08
C LEU A 104 25.72 21.34 5.52
N GLY A 105 25.88 21.35 4.19
CA GLY A 105 27.17 21.41 3.51
C GLY A 105 28.18 20.39 4.07
N PRO A 106 29.37 20.82 4.53
CA PRO A 106 30.38 19.91 5.10
C PRO A 106 29.92 19.12 6.33
N ARG A 107 28.87 19.57 7.04
CA ARG A 107 28.33 18.91 8.23
C ARG A 107 27.19 17.92 7.91
N LEU A 108 26.94 17.64 6.63
CA LEU A 108 25.88 16.73 6.18
C LEU A 108 25.91 15.36 6.87
N HIS A 109 27.10 14.80 7.09
CA HIS A 109 27.28 13.50 7.73
C HIS A 109 27.70 13.60 9.22
N SER A 110 27.52 14.77 9.85
CA SER A 110 27.82 14.96 11.27
C SER A 110 26.69 14.42 12.14
N ARG A 111 26.90 13.29 12.82
CA ARG A 111 25.91 12.71 13.76
C ARG A 111 25.48 13.71 14.84
N LEU A 112 26.43 14.47 15.39
CA LEU A 112 26.14 15.49 16.40
C LEU A 112 25.20 16.59 15.86
N ALA A 113 25.35 16.98 14.59
CA ALA A 113 24.44 17.94 13.97
C ALA A 113 23.02 17.35 13.87
N TRP A 114 22.91 16.11 13.39
CA TRP A 114 21.61 15.43 13.24
C TRP A 114 20.92 15.11 14.55
N ALA A 115 21.64 14.77 15.62
CA ALA A 115 21.07 14.66 16.96
C ALA A 115 20.41 15.98 17.40
N GLY A 116 21.07 17.11 17.11
CA GLY A 116 20.49 18.45 17.32
C GLY A 116 19.27 18.72 16.45
N VAL A 117 19.30 18.33 15.16
CA VAL A 117 18.15 18.46 14.25
C VAL A 117 16.98 17.65 14.79
N LYS A 118 17.19 16.40 15.19
CA LYS A 118 16.16 15.49 15.73
C LYS A 118 15.47 16.11 16.95
N ALA A 119 16.27 16.61 17.91
CA ALA A 119 15.74 17.21 19.13
C ALA A 119 14.86 18.45 18.84
N VAL A 120 15.31 19.33 17.93
CA VAL A 120 14.52 20.50 17.53
C VAL A 120 13.25 20.09 16.78
N PHE A 121 13.36 19.13 15.87
CA PHE A 121 12.22 18.62 15.09
C PHE A 121 11.16 17.97 15.99
N SER A 122 11.56 17.16 16.97
CA SER A 122 10.66 16.59 17.99
C SER A 122 9.93 17.69 18.78
N GLY A 123 10.61 18.79 19.13
CA GLY A 123 9.92 19.94 19.75
C GLY A 123 8.86 20.59 18.84
N MET A 124 9.08 20.63 17.52
CA MET A 124 8.16 21.25 16.56
C MET A 124 6.90 20.42 16.31
N ILE A 125 7.02 19.09 16.24
CA ILE A 125 5.89 18.22 15.90
C ILE A 125 4.98 17.91 17.10
N GLN A 126 5.33 18.35 18.31
CA GLN A 126 4.55 18.10 19.53
C GLN A 126 3.10 18.63 19.45
N GLN A 127 2.87 19.71 18.70
CA GLN A 127 1.53 20.30 18.52
C GLN A 127 0.83 19.80 17.25
N ARG A 128 1.39 18.81 16.57
CA ARG A 128 0.84 18.25 15.33
C ARG A 128 0.00 17.02 15.61
N ASP A 129 -1.06 16.89 14.84
CA ASP A 129 -2.05 15.82 14.91
C ASP A 129 -1.66 14.56 14.09
N ASP A 130 -0.62 14.69 13.28
CA ASP A 130 -0.01 13.69 12.40
C ASP A 130 1.46 13.42 12.79
N TRP A 131 1.80 13.64 14.06
CA TRP A 131 3.17 13.58 14.60
C TRP A 131 3.88 12.26 14.32
N GLU A 132 3.16 11.13 14.34
CA GLU A 132 3.74 9.80 14.15
C GLU A 132 4.19 9.57 12.70
N ILE A 133 3.48 10.20 11.76
CA ILE A 133 3.84 10.22 10.35
C ILE A 133 5.04 11.16 10.14
N ALA A 134 5.10 12.26 10.89
CA ALA A 134 6.22 13.21 10.86
C ALA A 134 7.54 12.57 11.30
N GLU A 135 7.54 11.78 12.39
CA GLU A 135 8.71 10.99 12.83
C GLU A 135 9.21 10.06 11.71
N THR A 136 8.28 9.39 11.01
CA THR A 136 8.62 8.48 9.90
C THR A 136 9.16 9.24 8.69
N PHE A 137 8.59 10.41 8.39
CA PHE A 137 9.08 11.26 7.32
C PHE A 137 10.50 11.73 7.60
N TYR A 138 10.79 12.14 8.84
CA TYR A 138 12.13 12.48 9.29
C TYR A 138 13.11 11.31 9.12
N ASN A 139 12.74 10.10 9.55
CA ASN A 139 13.56 8.90 9.35
C ASN A 139 13.84 8.63 7.86
N SER A 140 12.91 8.99 6.98
CA SER A 140 13.09 8.85 5.53
C SER A 140 14.12 9.83 4.97
N VAL A 141 14.26 11.02 5.57
CA VAL A 141 15.27 12.02 5.23
C VAL A 141 16.64 11.54 5.71
N THR A 142 16.77 11.19 6.99
CA THR A 142 18.05 10.77 7.59
C THR A 142 18.62 9.55 6.90
N ARG A 143 17.79 8.55 6.58
CA ARG A 143 18.22 7.34 5.86
C ARG A 143 18.74 7.62 4.45
N ARG A 144 18.19 8.60 3.74
CA ARG A 144 18.71 9.02 2.42
C ARG A 144 20.00 9.83 2.50
N VAL A 145 20.31 10.38 3.67
CA VAL A 145 21.56 11.11 3.92
C VAL A 145 22.68 10.16 4.33
N PHE A 146 22.42 9.25 5.27
CA PHE A 146 23.46 8.40 5.85
C PHE A 146 23.61 7.04 5.20
N ALA A 147 22.63 6.58 4.41
CA ALA A 147 22.51 5.17 4.02
C ALA A 147 22.74 4.25 5.24
N THR A 148 22.13 4.61 6.38
CA THR A 148 22.38 3.98 7.69
C THR A 148 22.22 2.47 7.57
N VAL A 149 23.25 1.72 7.95
CA VAL A 149 23.15 0.27 8.13
C VAL A 149 22.38 0.02 9.42
N GLY A 150 21.15 -0.49 9.31
CA GLY A 150 20.28 -0.78 10.46
C GLY A 150 19.50 0.43 10.96
N VAL A 151 19.69 0.77 12.23
CA VAL A 151 19.07 1.93 12.91
C VAL A 151 20.08 2.61 13.82
N ASP A 152 19.95 3.94 13.96
CA ASP A 152 20.75 4.76 14.86
C ASP A 152 19.80 5.65 15.70
N ALA A 153 19.55 5.26 16.95
CA ALA A 153 18.56 5.93 17.81
C ALA A 153 18.94 7.38 18.18
N GLU A 154 20.21 7.77 18.04
CA GLU A 154 20.66 9.14 18.29
C GLU A 154 20.16 10.10 17.20
N ILE A 155 19.98 9.60 15.97
CA ILE A 155 19.63 10.41 14.80
C ILE A 155 18.35 9.95 14.09
N GLU A 156 17.71 8.86 14.54
CA GLU A 156 16.44 8.34 14.01
C GLU A 156 15.41 8.13 15.15
N PHE A 157 14.13 8.18 14.81
CA PHE A 157 13.00 7.81 15.68
C PHE A 157 12.73 6.31 15.59
N VAL A 158 13.58 5.50 16.23
CA VAL A 158 13.41 4.03 16.30
C VAL A 158 12.15 3.69 17.10
N HIS A 159 12.04 4.27 18.29
CA HIS A 159 10.79 4.40 19.04
C HIS A 159 10.29 5.83 18.89
N THR A 160 9.01 6.04 19.20
CA THR A 160 8.51 7.40 19.32
C THR A 160 9.13 8.08 20.53
N ASP A 161 9.38 9.38 20.42
CA ASP A 161 9.81 10.21 21.56
C ASP A 161 8.63 10.56 22.49
N TYR A 162 7.38 10.24 22.10
CA TYR A 162 6.17 10.52 22.88
C TYR A 162 5.60 9.25 23.53
N PRO A 163 5.43 9.21 24.86
CA PRO A 163 4.85 8.04 25.54
C PRO A 163 3.32 7.90 25.30
N SER A 164 2.67 8.98 24.88
CA SER A 164 1.25 9.05 24.50
C SER A 164 1.08 10.13 23.43
N SER A 165 -0.09 10.20 22.78
CA SER A 165 -0.41 11.30 21.86
C SER A 165 -0.06 12.65 22.50
N PRO A 166 0.79 13.48 21.87
CA PRO A 166 1.26 14.74 22.43
C PRO A 166 0.22 15.87 22.30
N THR A 167 -0.75 15.74 21.39
CA THR A 167 -1.86 16.68 21.26
C THR A 167 -3.03 16.31 22.21
N PRO A 168 -3.65 17.29 22.90
CA PRO A 168 -4.85 17.06 23.72
C PRO A 168 -5.96 16.45 22.87
N ALA A 169 -6.76 15.53 23.39
CA ALA A 169 -7.86 14.90 22.64
C ALA A 169 -9.04 15.87 22.44
N PRO A 170 -9.25 16.50 21.26
CA PRO A 170 -10.27 17.53 21.14
C PRO A 170 -11.58 16.99 20.57
N ASP A 171 -11.55 15.93 19.75
CA ASP A 171 -12.72 15.47 19.01
C ASP A 171 -12.58 14.00 18.62
N VAL A 172 -13.59 13.17 18.90
CA VAL A 172 -13.55 11.73 18.57
C VAL A 172 -13.53 11.52 17.04
N PRO A 173 -12.89 10.44 16.52
CA PRO A 173 -12.78 10.20 15.07
C PRO A 173 -14.10 9.76 14.41
N PHE A 174 -15.19 9.68 15.19
CA PHE A 174 -16.50 9.22 14.77
C PHE A 174 -17.60 10.20 15.14
N ARG A 175 -18.72 10.14 14.43
CA ARG A 175 -20.00 10.77 14.78
C ARG A 175 -20.91 9.72 15.37
N ARG A 176 -21.58 10.06 16.47
CA ARG A 176 -22.59 9.20 17.11
C ARG A 176 -23.98 9.62 16.65
N TYR A 177 -24.75 8.64 16.21
CA TYR A 177 -26.13 8.76 15.80
C TYR A 177 -27.01 8.04 16.81
N GLU A 178 -28.16 8.62 17.13
CA GLU A 178 -29.18 8.02 17.99
C GLU A 178 -30.56 8.17 17.36
N ALA A 179 -31.34 7.10 17.36
CA ALA A 179 -32.70 7.12 16.83
C ALA A 179 -33.58 6.02 17.42
N GLU A 180 -34.89 6.21 17.30
CA GLU A 180 -35.90 5.26 17.80
C GLU A 180 -35.94 3.92 17.02
N SER A 181 -35.40 3.90 15.80
CA SER A 181 -35.35 2.69 14.96
C SER A 181 -34.04 2.62 14.19
N THR A 182 -33.60 1.40 13.86
CA THR A 182 -32.39 1.15 13.07
C THR A 182 -32.47 1.80 11.68
N ALA A 183 -33.64 1.83 11.05
CA ALA A 183 -33.82 2.51 9.77
C ALA A 183 -33.66 4.04 9.91
N ALA A 184 -34.23 4.66 10.95
CA ALA A 184 -34.06 6.10 11.18
C ALA A 184 -32.59 6.44 11.50
N LEU A 185 -31.91 5.59 12.27
CA LEU A 185 -30.49 5.68 12.60
C LEU A 185 -29.62 5.68 11.33
N VAL A 186 -29.79 4.67 10.48
CA VAL A 186 -29.01 4.54 9.23
C VAL A 186 -29.34 5.70 8.29
N ARG A 187 -30.61 6.12 8.20
CA ARG A 187 -31.00 7.26 7.37
C ARG A 187 -30.32 8.55 7.84
N ALA A 188 -30.24 8.80 9.14
CA ALA A 188 -29.55 9.96 9.69
C ALA A 188 -28.06 9.93 9.32
N ALA A 189 -27.39 8.80 9.53
CA ALA A 189 -25.98 8.62 9.14
C ALA A 189 -25.75 8.86 7.64
N LEU A 190 -26.59 8.29 6.76
CA LEU A 190 -26.46 8.49 5.31
C LEU A 190 -26.78 9.93 4.87
N THR A 191 -27.67 10.63 5.58
CA THR A 191 -28.05 12.03 5.25
C THR A 191 -26.93 13.02 5.60
N ASP A 192 -26.22 12.76 6.69
CA ASP A 192 -25.10 13.59 7.14
C ASP A 192 -23.89 13.53 6.20
N HIS A 193 -23.71 12.42 5.48
CA HIS A 193 -22.62 12.19 4.53
C HIS A 193 -23.07 12.55 3.11
N GLN A 194 -23.39 13.82 2.88
CA GLN A 194 -23.88 14.34 1.61
C GLN A 194 -22.88 14.15 0.44
N GLU A 195 -21.60 13.98 0.77
CA GLU A 195 -20.51 13.67 -0.16
C GLU A 195 -20.73 12.33 -0.89
N LEU A 196 -21.55 11.43 -0.35
CA LEU A 196 -21.95 10.19 -1.02
C LEU A 196 -22.93 10.41 -2.18
N GLY A 197 -23.57 11.58 -2.27
CA GLY A 197 -24.48 11.93 -3.38
C GLY A 197 -25.78 11.10 -3.44
N LEU A 198 -26.21 10.51 -2.33
CA LEU A 198 -27.42 9.69 -2.26
C LEU A 198 -28.69 10.56 -2.44
N ASN A 199 -29.53 10.21 -3.41
CA ASN A 199 -30.85 10.85 -3.54
C ASN A 199 -31.83 10.38 -2.46
N ALA A 200 -32.91 11.13 -2.23
CA ALA A 200 -33.90 10.84 -1.19
C ALA A 200 -34.47 9.41 -1.25
N ALA A 201 -34.70 8.89 -2.47
CA ALA A 201 -35.24 7.56 -2.65
C ALA A 201 -34.20 6.46 -2.31
N ALA A 202 -32.92 6.69 -2.63
CA ALA A 202 -31.82 5.82 -2.25
C ALA A 202 -31.58 5.82 -0.73
N LEU A 203 -31.69 6.99 -0.08
CA LEU A 203 -31.61 7.10 1.38
C LEU A 203 -32.69 6.26 2.08
N VAL A 204 -33.95 6.38 1.66
CA VAL A 204 -35.06 5.63 2.27
C VAL A 204 -34.91 4.12 2.03
N ARG A 205 -34.66 3.70 0.78
CA ARG A 205 -34.51 2.26 0.46
C ARG A 205 -33.27 1.65 1.11
N GLY A 206 -32.15 2.35 1.08
CA GLY A 206 -30.90 1.92 1.70
C GLY A 206 -31.08 1.74 3.19
N ALA A 207 -31.63 2.74 3.88
CA ALA A 207 -31.89 2.66 5.32
C ALA A 207 -32.82 1.49 5.71
N ALA A 208 -33.89 1.24 4.94
CA ALA A 208 -34.79 0.12 5.18
C ALA A 208 -34.09 -1.24 4.98
N SER A 209 -33.36 -1.40 3.86
CA SER A 209 -32.68 -2.65 3.52
C SER A 209 -31.53 -2.96 4.49
N VAL A 210 -30.79 -1.94 4.92
CA VAL A 210 -29.75 -2.07 5.95
C VAL A 210 -30.36 -2.48 7.28
N ALA A 211 -31.48 -1.85 7.69
CA ALA A 211 -32.15 -2.21 8.93
C ALA A 211 -32.69 -3.65 8.93
N GLU A 212 -33.24 -4.11 7.80
CA GLU A 212 -33.66 -5.51 7.63
C GLU A 212 -32.47 -6.46 7.74
N ARG A 213 -31.35 -6.14 7.08
CA ARG A 213 -30.12 -6.95 7.15
C ARG A 213 -29.55 -7.00 8.57
N ILE A 214 -29.53 -5.88 9.29
CA ILE A 214 -29.11 -5.82 10.70
C ILE A 214 -30.04 -6.65 11.57
N ALA A 215 -31.35 -6.57 11.39
CA ALA A 215 -32.32 -7.34 12.17
C ALA A 215 -32.22 -8.85 11.92
N ALA A 216 -31.85 -9.26 10.70
CA ALA A 216 -31.65 -10.67 10.33
C ALA A 216 -30.30 -11.24 10.79
N ASP A 217 -29.37 -10.41 11.27
CA ASP A 217 -28.07 -10.86 11.73
C ASP A 217 -28.20 -11.80 12.96
N PRO A 218 -27.49 -12.94 13.01
CA PRO A 218 -27.60 -13.90 14.10
C PRO A 218 -27.21 -13.34 15.48
N VAL A 219 -26.28 -12.38 15.54
CA VAL A 219 -25.87 -11.74 16.80
C VAL A 219 -26.95 -10.77 17.25
N VAL A 220 -27.47 -9.96 16.32
CA VAL A 220 -28.47 -8.93 16.62
C VAL A 220 -29.83 -9.54 16.93
N SER A 221 -30.30 -10.52 16.16
CA SER A 221 -31.60 -11.18 16.34
C SER A 221 -31.76 -11.91 17.67
N ARG A 222 -30.65 -12.29 18.33
CA ARG A 222 -30.63 -12.91 19.66
C ARG A 222 -30.65 -11.91 20.80
N CYS A 223 -30.45 -10.63 20.50
CA CYS A 223 -30.45 -9.57 21.50
C CYS A 223 -31.86 -8.99 21.67
N PRO A 224 -32.35 -8.85 22.92
CA PRO A 224 -33.68 -8.31 23.19
C PRO A 224 -33.76 -6.80 22.96
N GLU A 225 -32.63 -6.09 23.02
CA GLU A 225 -32.56 -4.65 22.87
C GLU A 225 -32.43 -4.25 21.39
N PRO A 226 -33.23 -3.29 20.89
CA PRO A 226 -33.07 -2.78 19.53
C PRO A 226 -31.79 -1.95 19.39
N VAL A 227 -31.21 -1.92 18.18
CA VAL A 227 -30.08 -1.03 17.87
C VAL A 227 -30.58 0.42 17.82
N ARG A 228 -30.23 1.21 18.85
CA ARG A 228 -30.64 2.62 19.03
C ARG A 228 -29.55 3.64 18.76
N ALA A 229 -28.29 3.21 18.77
CA ALA A 229 -27.15 4.09 18.54
C ALA A 229 -26.08 3.41 17.68
N ALA A 230 -25.44 4.19 16.82
CA ALA A 230 -24.27 3.77 16.03
C ALA A 230 -23.25 4.90 15.95
N GLU A 231 -21.99 4.52 15.84
CA GLU A 231 -20.84 5.40 15.70
C GLU A 231 -20.22 5.15 14.32
N PHE A 232 -20.14 6.17 13.46
CA PHE A 232 -19.48 6.09 12.15
C PHE A 232 -18.27 7.01 12.10
N ALA A 233 -17.16 6.56 11.51
CA ALA A 233 -16.01 7.41 11.25
C ALA A 233 -16.44 8.68 10.51
N LYS A 234 -15.84 9.83 10.87
CA LYS A 234 -16.11 11.12 10.21
C LYS A 234 -15.70 11.12 8.73
N CYS A 235 -14.67 10.34 8.39
CA CYS A 235 -14.18 10.20 7.02
C CYS A 235 -14.91 9.06 6.29
N ILE A 236 -15.04 9.23 4.98
CA ILE A 236 -15.49 8.18 4.06
C ILE A 236 -14.24 7.55 3.45
N PHE A 237 -14.23 6.22 3.36
CA PHE A 237 -13.15 5.47 2.74
C PHE A 237 -13.52 5.19 1.30
N TYR A 238 -12.72 5.63 0.33
CA TYR A 238 -12.95 5.37 -1.10
C TYR A 238 -11.90 4.43 -1.66
N ARG A 239 -12.33 3.46 -2.48
CA ARG A 239 -11.41 2.55 -3.19
C ARG A 239 -12.08 1.97 -4.43
N GLY A 240 -11.42 2.14 -5.58
CA GLY A 240 -11.99 1.78 -6.88
C GLY A 240 -13.34 2.48 -7.07
N GLU A 241 -14.37 1.71 -7.41
CA GLU A 241 -15.71 2.25 -7.68
C GLU A 241 -16.61 2.38 -6.43
N HIS A 242 -16.05 2.13 -5.25
CA HIS A 242 -16.82 2.01 -4.01
C HIS A 242 -16.43 3.05 -2.97
N ALA A 243 -17.42 3.44 -2.18
CA ALA A 243 -17.26 4.22 -0.97
C ALA A 243 -17.71 3.37 0.23
N TYR A 244 -17.10 3.57 1.39
CA TYR A 244 -17.38 2.79 2.59
C TYR A 244 -17.57 3.74 3.77
N LEU A 245 -18.74 3.64 4.39
CA LEU A 245 -19.02 4.32 5.65
C LEU A 245 -18.79 3.30 6.77
N VAL A 246 -17.71 3.49 7.53
CA VAL A 246 -17.19 2.50 8.47
C VAL A 246 -17.59 2.90 9.89
N GLY A 247 -18.25 1.99 10.59
CA GLY A 247 -18.75 2.26 11.93
C GLY A 247 -18.92 1.01 12.78
N ARG A 248 -19.60 1.21 13.91
CA ARG A 248 -20.00 0.18 14.87
C ARG A 248 -21.28 0.56 15.58
N PHE A 249 -21.95 -0.43 16.15
CA PHE A 249 -22.93 -0.22 17.21
C PHE A 249 -22.62 -1.15 18.37
N ARG A 250 -23.24 -0.87 19.53
CA ARG A 250 -23.13 -1.72 20.71
C ARG A 250 -24.48 -2.36 21.02
N ILE A 251 -24.46 -3.65 21.30
CA ILE A 251 -25.64 -4.44 21.69
C ILE A 251 -25.20 -5.57 22.61
N CYS A 252 -25.94 -5.84 23.70
CA CYS A 252 -25.62 -6.94 24.63
C CYS A 252 -24.14 -6.95 25.08
N ASP A 253 -23.57 -5.80 25.45
CA ASP A 253 -22.15 -5.60 25.79
C ASP A 253 -21.13 -6.02 24.72
N ARG A 254 -21.58 -6.22 23.47
CA ARG A 254 -20.73 -6.49 22.31
C ARG A 254 -20.65 -5.27 21.43
N THR A 255 -19.47 -5.06 20.86
CA THR A 255 -19.29 -4.13 19.74
C THR A 255 -19.45 -4.92 18.46
N VAL A 256 -20.37 -4.48 17.60
CA VAL A 256 -20.63 -5.09 16.29
C VAL A 256 -20.19 -4.10 15.22
N PRO A 257 -19.29 -4.48 14.29
CA PRO A 257 -18.96 -3.65 13.15
C PRO A 257 -20.20 -3.31 12.33
N LEU A 258 -20.21 -2.13 11.72
CA LEU A 258 -21.25 -1.71 10.79
C LEU A 258 -20.60 -0.93 9.66
N VAL A 259 -20.32 -1.63 8.56
CA VAL A 259 -19.83 -0.99 7.35
C VAL A 259 -20.93 -0.98 6.32
N LEU A 260 -21.28 0.22 5.84
CA LEU A 260 -22.13 0.38 4.68
C LEU A 260 -21.21 0.43 3.46
N CYS A 261 -21.45 -0.43 2.48
CA CYS A 261 -20.69 -0.45 1.22
C CYS A 261 -21.52 0.20 0.14
N MET A 262 -21.01 1.26 -0.46
CA MET A 262 -21.70 2.05 -1.48
C MET A 262 -21.13 1.75 -2.84
N ALA A 263 -22.02 1.52 -3.81
CA ALA A 263 -21.68 1.32 -5.21
C ALA A 263 -22.64 2.13 -6.10
N HIS A 264 -22.37 2.15 -7.40
CA HIS A 264 -23.23 2.81 -8.38
C HIS A 264 -24.16 1.82 -9.09
N ASP A 265 -25.42 2.21 -9.33
CA ASP A 265 -26.27 1.62 -10.37
C ASP A 265 -26.62 2.67 -11.44
N ARG A 266 -27.55 2.32 -12.34
CA ARG A 266 -28.06 3.23 -13.38
C ARG A 266 -28.73 4.50 -12.82
N ARG A 267 -29.19 4.51 -11.57
CA ARG A 267 -29.90 5.62 -10.90
C ARG A 267 -29.00 6.48 -10.02
N GLY A 268 -27.79 6.04 -9.73
CA GLY A 268 -26.85 6.79 -8.89
C GLY A 268 -26.15 5.92 -7.84
N PRO A 269 -25.54 6.54 -6.84
CA PRO A 269 -25.00 5.81 -5.69
C PRO A 269 -26.13 5.16 -4.89
N ARG A 270 -25.85 3.98 -4.33
CA ARG A 270 -26.73 3.22 -3.44
C ARG A 270 -25.90 2.44 -2.42
N VAL A 271 -26.54 1.98 -1.34
CA VAL A 271 -25.95 0.96 -0.46
C VAL A 271 -26.05 -0.39 -1.17
N ASP A 272 -24.91 -0.99 -1.50
CA ASP A 272 -24.77 -2.28 -2.17
C ASP A 272 -24.72 -3.45 -1.18
N ALA A 273 -24.02 -3.28 -0.06
CA ALA A 273 -23.81 -4.34 0.94
C ALA A 273 -23.69 -3.76 2.35
N VAL A 274 -23.82 -4.64 3.34
CA VAL A 274 -23.56 -4.32 4.76
C VAL A 274 -22.65 -5.38 5.34
N LEU A 275 -21.57 -4.95 5.99
CA LEU A 275 -20.65 -5.84 6.71
C LEU A 275 -20.88 -5.68 8.21
N LEU A 276 -21.22 -6.79 8.86
CA LEU A 276 -21.54 -6.85 10.30
C LEU A 276 -20.56 -7.71 11.10
N ASP A 277 -19.60 -8.34 10.42
CA ASP A 277 -18.66 -9.29 11.00
C ASP A 277 -17.22 -8.78 10.96
N GLU A 278 -16.41 -9.17 11.95
CA GLU A 278 -15.00 -8.79 12.07
C GLU A 278 -14.19 -9.26 10.86
N ASP A 279 -14.44 -10.46 10.34
CA ASP A 279 -13.64 -11.04 9.25
C ASP A 279 -13.91 -10.33 7.92
N ASP A 280 -15.16 -9.92 7.67
CA ASP A 280 -15.52 -9.11 6.49
C ASP A 280 -14.83 -7.73 6.54
N VAL A 281 -14.86 -7.07 7.70
CA VAL A 281 -14.17 -5.78 7.88
C VAL A 281 -12.65 -5.97 7.80
N SER A 282 -12.11 -7.07 8.34
CA SER A 282 -10.68 -7.38 8.21
C SER A 282 -10.28 -7.55 6.75
N LEU A 283 -11.11 -8.21 5.93
CA LEU A 283 -10.92 -8.35 4.49
C LEU A 283 -10.99 -7.01 3.75
N LEU A 284 -11.91 -6.13 4.16
CA LEU A 284 -12.04 -4.78 3.63
C LEU A 284 -10.74 -3.98 3.80
N PHE A 285 -10.09 -4.09 4.97
CA PHE A 285 -8.81 -3.46 5.28
C PHE A 285 -7.60 -4.36 4.96
N SER A 286 -7.76 -5.40 4.13
CA SER A 286 -6.68 -6.37 3.84
C SER A 286 -5.46 -5.71 3.18
N TYR A 287 -4.26 -6.16 3.57
CA TYR A 287 -2.99 -5.81 2.93
C TYR A 287 -2.93 -6.29 1.47
N THR A 288 -3.88 -7.12 1.03
CA THR A 288 -3.95 -7.60 -0.36
C THR A 288 -4.67 -6.65 -1.32
N ARG A 289 -5.07 -5.47 -0.84
CA ARG A 289 -5.88 -4.50 -1.59
C ARG A 289 -5.18 -3.18 -1.72
N SER A 290 -5.58 -2.41 -2.73
CA SER A 290 -5.19 -1.01 -2.87
C SER A 290 -5.56 -0.19 -1.63
N TYR A 291 -4.80 0.87 -1.38
CA TYR A 291 -4.99 1.75 -0.23
C TYR A 291 -6.25 2.60 -0.37
N PHE A 292 -6.93 2.88 0.74
CA PHE A 292 -8.08 3.77 0.76
C PHE A 292 -7.68 5.22 0.53
N LEU A 293 -8.49 5.94 -0.24
CA LEU A 293 -8.54 7.40 -0.21
C LEU A 293 -9.51 7.79 0.92
N ALA A 294 -9.00 8.25 2.06
CA ALA A 294 -9.79 8.75 3.19
C ALA A 294 -9.14 10.02 3.73
N ASP A 295 -9.87 11.14 3.75
CA ASP A 295 -9.35 12.41 4.27
C ASP A 295 -9.31 12.34 5.80
N ILE A 296 -8.09 12.23 6.34
CA ILE A 296 -7.83 11.98 7.75
C ILE A 296 -6.86 13.03 8.27
N GLU A 297 -7.31 13.77 9.28
CA GLU A 297 -6.51 14.78 9.97
C GLU A 297 -5.64 14.18 11.08
N ARG A 298 -6.20 13.24 11.86
CA ARG A 298 -5.53 12.50 12.95
C ARG A 298 -5.44 11.00 12.62
N PRO A 299 -4.37 10.54 11.95
CA PRO A 299 -4.26 9.14 11.51
C PRO A 299 -4.28 8.14 12.67
N SER A 300 -3.61 8.44 13.78
CA SER A 300 -3.61 7.65 15.01
C SER A 300 -5.01 7.39 15.57
N ASP A 301 -5.84 8.43 15.74
CA ASP A 301 -7.22 8.29 16.23
C ASP A 301 -8.07 7.36 15.33
N VAL A 302 -7.98 7.54 14.01
CA VAL A 302 -8.71 6.70 13.06
C VAL A 302 -8.20 5.27 13.12
N ALA A 303 -6.89 5.07 13.23
CA ALA A 303 -6.31 3.74 13.36
C ALA A 303 -6.77 3.03 14.63
N GLU A 304 -6.79 3.72 15.77
CA GLU A 304 -7.33 3.21 17.04
C GLU A 304 -8.82 2.88 16.94
N PHE A 305 -9.62 3.76 16.31
CA PHE A 305 -11.03 3.48 16.06
C PHE A 305 -11.23 2.21 15.23
N LEU A 306 -10.46 2.04 14.15
CA LEU A 306 -10.52 0.83 13.32
C LEU A 306 -10.11 -0.42 14.10
N LEU A 307 -9.10 -0.34 14.97
CA LEU A 307 -8.72 -1.46 15.83
C LEU A 307 -9.82 -1.91 16.79
N THR A 308 -10.78 -1.04 17.12
CA THR A 308 -11.96 -1.48 17.88
C THR A 308 -12.94 -2.34 17.08
N LEU A 309 -12.89 -2.28 15.75
CA LEU A 309 -13.69 -3.08 14.82
C LEU A 309 -12.97 -4.38 14.46
N ILE A 310 -11.65 -4.33 14.35
CA ILE A 310 -10.77 -5.39 13.86
C ILE A 310 -9.55 -5.56 14.78
N PRO A 311 -9.75 -5.96 16.05
CA PRO A 311 -8.73 -5.94 17.10
C PRO A 311 -7.56 -6.90 16.86
N ARG A 312 -7.77 -7.93 16.05
CA ARG A 312 -6.71 -8.89 15.69
C ARG A 312 -5.79 -8.37 14.58
N LYS A 313 -6.19 -7.30 13.89
CA LYS A 313 -5.39 -6.70 12.83
C LYS A 313 -4.25 -5.88 13.43
N ARG A 314 -3.11 -5.86 12.75
CA ARG A 314 -1.94 -5.13 13.24
C ARG A 314 -2.06 -3.66 12.88
N ILE A 315 -1.60 -2.79 13.78
CA ILE A 315 -1.58 -1.35 13.55
C ILE A 315 -0.84 -0.97 12.25
N ALA A 316 0.26 -1.65 11.94
CA ALA A 316 0.99 -1.48 10.68
C ALA A 316 0.10 -1.71 9.45
N GLU A 317 -0.71 -2.75 9.46
CA GLU A 317 -1.62 -3.09 8.35
C GLU A 317 -2.75 -2.06 8.23
N ILE A 318 -3.21 -1.48 9.34
CA ILE A 318 -4.16 -0.36 9.35
C ILE A 318 -3.55 0.84 8.64
N TYR A 319 -2.38 1.32 9.06
CA TYR A 319 -1.72 2.46 8.42
C TYR A 319 -1.43 2.24 6.94
N ILE A 320 -1.01 1.03 6.55
CA ILE A 320 -0.84 0.65 5.14
C ILE A 320 -2.16 0.82 4.40
N SER A 321 -3.27 0.29 4.94
CA SER A 321 -4.59 0.40 4.30
C SER A 321 -5.09 1.84 4.15
N LEU A 322 -4.65 2.77 5.01
CA LEU A 322 -4.97 4.21 4.94
C LEU A 322 -4.10 4.97 3.92
N GLY A 323 -3.10 4.32 3.33
CA GLY A 323 -2.14 4.92 2.39
C GLY A 323 -0.84 5.40 3.03
N TYR A 324 -0.68 5.25 4.35
CA TYR A 324 0.56 5.57 5.07
C TYR A 324 1.53 4.37 5.09
N ASN A 325 1.83 3.82 3.91
CA ASN A 325 2.63 2.60 3.76
C ASN A 325 4.02 2.68 4.42
N LYS A 326 4.72 3.82 4.31
CA LYS A 326 6.03 3.99 4.96
C LYS A 326 5.93 4.04 6.49
N HIS A 327 4.85 4.59 7.04
CA HIS A 327 4.61 4.53 8.49
C HIS A 327 4.26 3.11 8.93
N GLY A 328 3.46 2.39 8.14
CA GLY A 328 3.25 0.96 8.34
C GLY A 328 4.55 0.14 8.33
N LYS A 329 5.53 0.47 7.47
CA LYS A 329 6.87 -0.12 7.49
C LYS A 329 7.62 0.16 8.80
N THR A 330 7.55 1.39 9.32
CA THR A 330 8.11 1.74 10.64
C THR A 330 7.48 0.92 11.74
N GLU A 331 6.14 0.81 11.76
CA GLU A 331 5.42 0.02 12.75
C GLU A 331 5.69 -1.50 12.65
N LEU A 332 5.84 -2.02 11.43
CA LEU A 332 6.23 -3.41 11.20
C LEU A 332 7.63 -3.69 11.78
N TYR A 333 8.58 -2.78 11.55
CA TYR A 333 9.92 -2.88 12.11
C TYR A 333 9.92 -2.80 13.64
N ARG A 334 9.18 -1.84 14.23
CA ARG A 334 8.99 -1.73 15.68
C ARG A 334 8.34 -2.99 16.28
N ASN A 335 7.42 -3.63 15.55
CA ASN A 335 6.81 -4.88 15.97
C ASN A 335 7.81 -6.06 15.90
N ALA A 336 8.64 -6.14 14.86
CA ALA A 336 9.69 -7.16 14.75
C ALA A 336 10.72 -7.05 15.88
N LEU A 337 11.14 -5.83 16.24
CA LEU A 337 12.06 -5.62 17.37
C LEU A 337 11.47 -6.10 18.71
N ARG A 338 10.19 -5.81 18.96
CA ARG A 338 9.48 -6.33 20.15
C ARG A 338 9.41 -7.85 20.14
N HIS A 339 9.05 -8.46 19.00
CA HIS A 339 9.01 -9.92 18.85
C HIS A 339 10.35 -10.57 19.17
N LEU A 340 11.45 -10.01 18.68
CA LEU A 340 12.79 -10.52 18.96
C LEU A 340 13.19 -10.40 20.44
N ALA A 341 12.75 -9.34 21.12
CA ALA A 341 13.00 -9.16 22.55
C ALA A 341 12.22 -10.15 23.42
N ASP A 342 11.00 -10.51 22.99
CA ASP A 342 10.06 -11.32 23.78
C ASP A 342 10.07 -12.81 23.40
N SER A 343 10.88 -13.23 22.42
CA SER A 343 10.94 -14.62 21.93
C SER A 343 12.36 -15.15 21.78
N THR A 344 12.48 -16.47 21.74
CA THR A 344 13.70 -17.19 21.39
C THR A 344 13.68 -17.72 19.94
N ASP A 345 12.74 -17.24 19.12
CA ASP A 345 12.61 -17.70 17.73
C ASP A 345 13.89 -17.47 16.92
N GLU A 346 14.24 -18.43 16.08
CA GLU A 346 15.34 -18.27 15.13
C GLU A 346 14.80 -18.01 13.72
N TYR A 347 15.54 -17.23 12.94
CA TYR A 347 15.41 -17.12 11.51
C TYR A 347 15.83 -18.45 10.87
N GLN A 348 14.89 -19.05 10.17
CA GLN A 348 15.02 -20.32 9.48
C GLN A 348 14.41 -20.23 8.09
N LEU A 349 14.84 -21.11 7.19
CA LEU A 349 14.22 -21.22 5.87
C LEU A 349 12.71 -21.43 6.01
N ALA A 350 11.96 -20.76 5.13
CA ALA A 350 10.51 -20.89 5.12
C ALA A 350 10.12 -22.33 4.70
N PRO A 351 9.09 -22.93 5.32
CA PRO A 351 8.62 -24.25 4.92
C PRO A 351 8.05 -24.20 3.49
N GLY A 352 8.34 -25.23 2.70
CA GLY A 352 7.88 -25.35 1.32
C GLY A 352 9.00 -25.70 0.35
N GLN A 353 8.71 -25.61 -0.94
CA GLN A 353 9.71 -25.83 -1.99
C GLN A 353 10.64 -24.61 -2.09
N ARG A 354 11.96 -24.84 -2.18
CA ARG A 354 12.93 -23.76 -2.38
C ARG A 354 12.66 -23.06 -3.72
N GLY A 355 12.52 -21.74 -3.69
CA GLY A 355 12.27 -20.93 -4.88
C GLY A 355 13.52 -20.83 -5.76
N MET A 356 13.33 -20.64 -7.06
CA MET A 356 14.44 -20.54 -8.03
C MET A 356 15.08 -19.14 -8.07
N VAL A 357 14.32 -18.11 -7.65
CA VAL A 357 14.72 -16.68 -7.73
C VAL A 357 14.98 -16.07 -6.35
N MET A 358 14.35 -16.59 -5.30
CA MET A 358 14.35 -16.01 -3.95
C MET A 358 14.84 -17.00 -2.89
N VAL A 359 15.68 -16.55 -1.97
CA VAL A 359 15.86 -17.18 -0.67
C VAL A 359 14.78 -16.62 0.27
N VAL A 360 13.93 -17.50 0.80
CA VAL A 360 12.81 -17.12 1.66
C VAL A 360 12.99 -17.68 3.06
N PHE A 361 12.92 -16.81 4.07
CA PHE A 361 13.10 -17.20 5.47
C PHE A 361 12.10 -16.50 6.40
N THR A 362 11.90 -17.06 7.59
CA THR A 362 10.90 -16.59 8.56
C THR A 362 11.32 -16.95 9.98
N MET A 363 10.53 -16.52 10.96
CA MET A 363 10.59 -17.01 12.33
C MET A 363 9.31 -17.82 12.62
N PRO A 364 9.37 -18.95 13.35
CA PRO A 364 8.22 -19.83 13.56
C PRO A 364 6.95 -19.13 14.05
N SER A 365 7.05 -18.29 15.09
CA SER A 365 5.90 -17.60 15.68
C SER A 365 5.66 -16.19 15.10
N TYR A 366 6.48 -15.76 14.14
CA TYR A 366 6.30 -14.47 13.47
C TYR A 366 5.63 -14.65 12.09
N PRO A 367 4.48 -14.02 11.81
CA PRO A 367 3.71 -14.25 10.59
C PRO A 367 4.18 -13.35 9.43
N VAL A 368 5.49 -13.22 9.27
CA VAL A 368 6.14 -12.47 8.18
C VAL A 368 7.24 -13.36 7.59
N VAL A 369 7.37 -13.34 6.28
CA VAL A 369 8.48 -13.94 5.55
C VAL A 369 9.36 -12.84 4.98
N PHE A 370 10.66 -13.10 4.93
CA PHE A 370 11.66 -12.25 4.30
C PHE A 370 12.12 -12.93 3.02
N LYS A 371 12.15 -12.19 1.92
CA LYS A 371 12.55 -12.66 0.60
C LYS A 371 13.77 -11.88 0.14
N VAL A 372 14.86 -12.59 -0.13
CA VAL A 372 16.11 -12.04 -0.67
C VAL A 372 16.29 -12.60 -2.07
N ILE A 373 16.44 -11.71 -3.05
CA ILE A 373 16.71 -12.11 -4.44
C ILE A 373 18.09 -12.75 -4.51
N ARG A 374 18.17 -13.95 -5.11
CA ARG A 374 19.41 -14.69 -5.35
C ARG A 374 20.38 -13.93 -6.27
N ASP A 375 21.65 -14.31 -6.23
CA ASP A 375 22.68 -13.78 -7.12
C ASP A 375 22.60 -14.42 -8.51
N GLU A 376 22.35 -15.72 -8.56
CA GLU A 376 22.14 -16.52 -9.77
C GLU A 376 20.81 -17.27 -9.67
N PHE A 377 20.06 -17.33 -10.76
CA PHE A 377 18.76 -17.99 -10.81
C PHE A 377 18.88 -19.40 -11.40
N ASP A 378 18.09 -20.34 -10.86
CA ASP A 378 18.09 -21.71 -11.35
C ASP A 378 17.40 -21.79 -12.73
N TYR A 379 17.94 -22.60 -13.65
CA TYR A 379 17.28 -22.91 -14.92
C TYR A 379 15.87 -23.49 -14.66
N PRO A 380 14.82 -23.09 -15.42
CA PRO A 380 14.85 -22.35 -16.69
C PRO A 380 14.68 -20.83 -16.59
N LYS A 381 14.86 -20.21 -15.41
CA LYS A 381 14.59 -18.77 -15.24
C LYS A 381 15.59 -17.92 -16.02
N ASP A 382 15.10 -17.24 -17.06
CA ASP A 382 15.87 -16.31 -17.90
C ASP A 382 15.52 -14.85 -17.59
N CYS A 383 15.68 -14.46 -16.33
CA CYS A 383 15.42 -13.08 -15.89
C CYS A 383 16.60 -12.52 -15.09
N THR A 384 16.63 -11.20 -14.92
CA THR A 384 17.68 -10.51 -14.17
C THR A 384 17.16 -10.01 -12.83
N ARG A 385 18.05 -9.76 -11.87
CA ARG A 385 17.68 -9.11 -10.60
C ARG A 385 16.89 -7.81 -10.80
N ALA A 386 17.29 -6.97 -11.76
CA ALA A 386 16.59 -5.74 -12.09
C ALA A 386 15.16 -6.02 -12.57
N SER A 387 14.99 -7.02 -13.44
CA SER A 387 13.68 -7.44 -13.94
C SER A 387 12.76 -7.96 -12.82
N VAL A 388 13.29 -8.64 -11.80
CA VAL A 388 12.52 -9.06 -10.62
C VAL A 388 12.07 -7.84 -9.80
N ILE A 389 12.96 -6.88 -9.57
CA ILE A 389 12.65 -5.64 -8.85
C ILE A 389 11.55 -4.84 -9.58
N ASP A 390 11.63 -4.74 -10.90
CA ASP A 390 10.63 -4.04 -11.72
C ASP A 390 9.25 -4.72 -11.64
N ARG A 391 9.18 -6.05 -11.56
CA ARG A 391 7.91 -6.77 -11.34
C ARG A 391 7.33 -6.54 -9.95
N TYR A 392 8.17 -6.51 -8.92
CA TYR A 392 7.73 -6.12 -7.57
C TYR A 392 7.19 -4.68 -7.55
N ARG A 393 7.82 -3.75 -8.29
CA ARG A 393 7.31 -2.38 -8.47
C ARG A 393 5.97 -2.37 -9.21
N LEU A 394 5.85 -3.14 -10.29
CA LEU A 394 4.61 -3.29 -11.05
C LEU A 394 3.45 -3.70 -10.14
N VAL A 395 3.64 -4.74 -9.33
CA VAL A 395 2.64 -5.23 -8.36
C VAL A 395 2.31 -4.18 -7.29
N PHE A 396 3.31 -3.43 -6.82
CA PHE A 396 3.11 -2.38 -5.82
C PHE A 396 2.26 -1.21 -6.35
N GLU A 397 2.40 -0.86 -7.64
CA GLU A 397 1.71 0.26 -8.30
C GLU A 397 0.34 -0.12 -8.89
N HIS A 398 0.04 -1.42 -9.01
CA HIS A 398 -1.22 -1.92 -9.58
C HIS A 398 -2.31 -2.20 -8.54
N ASP A 399 -3.57 -2.26 -8.99
CA ASP A 399 -4.64 -2.75 -8.13
C ASP A 399 -4.48 -4.25 -7.87
N ARG A 400 -4.27 -4.56 -6.60
CA ARG A 400 -4.00 -5.92 -6.13
C ARG A 400 -5.23 -6.83 -6.09
N ALA A 401 -6.44 -6.30 -6.32
CA ALA A 401 -7.71 -7.04 -6.37
C ALA A 401 -8.07 -7.87 -5.11
N GLY A 402 -7.33 -7.75 -4.01
CA GLY A 402 -7.46 -8.69 -2.89
C GLY A 402 -6.80 -10.04 -3.14
N ARG A 403 -5.89 -10.11 -4.12
CA ARG A 403 -5.24 -11.32 -4.64
C ARG A 403 -3.72 -11.25 -4.67
N LEU A 404 -3.10 -10.08 -4.56
CA LEU A 404 -1.64 -9.94 -4.43
C LEU A 404 -1.27 -9.51 -3.02
N MET A 405 -0.18 -10.04 -2.50
CA MET A 405 0.41 -9.65 -1.22
C MET A 405 1.15 -8.31 -1.33
N ASP A 406 0.92 -7.38 -0.39
CA ASP A 406 1.78 -6.21 -0.26
C ASP A 406 3.18 -6.63 0.21
N ALA A 407 4.20 -6.15 -0.49
CA ALA A 407 5.61 -6.43 -0.21
C ALA A 407 6.30 -5.17 0.28
N GLN A 408 6.81 -5.22 1.51
CA GLN A 408 7.55 -4.10 2.10
C GLN A 408 9.02 -4.23 1.76
N GLU A 409 9.52 -3.33 0.91
CA GLU A 409 10.93 -3.26 0.55
C GLU A 409 11.77 -2.67 1.69
N TYR A 410 12.87 -3.35 2.05
CA TYR A 410 13.87 -2.91 3.02
C TYR A 410 15.27 -2.85 2.39
N ASP A 411 15.95 -1.74 2.61
CA ASP A 411 17.36 -1.55 2.28
C ASP A 411 18.20 -1.62 3.56
N PHE A 412 19.35 -2.29 3.48
CA PHE A 412 20.33 -2.45 4.57
C PHE A 412 19.69 -2.89 5.90
N LEU A 413 18.82 -3.90 5.83
CA LEU A 413 18.18 -4.49 7.00
C LEU A 413 19.24 -5.19 7.86
N VAL A 414 19.28 -4.85 9.14
CA VAL A 414 20.23 -5.43 10.09
C VAL A 414 19.50 -6.35 11.04
N LEU A 415 19.94 -7.61 11.09
CA LEU A 415 19.40 -8.65 11.93
C LEU A 415 20.51 -9.24 12.81
N ASP A 416 20.15 -9.72 14.01
CA ASP A 416 21.09 -10.34 14.95
C ASP A 416 21.52 -11.71 14.42
N ARG A 417 22.82 -11.88 14.16
CA ARG A 417 23.39 -13.13 13.61
C ARG A 417 23.12 -14.33 14.51
N ARG A 418 23.07 -14.13 15.83
CA ARG A 418 22.84 -15.19 16.82
C ARG A 418 21.44 -15.78 16.74
N ARG A 419 20.54 -15.11 16.02
CA ARG A 419 19.16 -15.56 15.78
C ARG A 419 19.01 -16.26 14.45
N PHE A 420 20.08 -16.62 13.75
CA PHE A 420 19.99 -17.38 12.50
C PHE A 420 20.35 -18.84 12.74
N SER A 421 19.56 -19.73 12.16
CA SER A 421 19.96 -21.13 11.97
C SER A 421 21.16 -21.23 11.03
N ASP A 422 22.04 -22.20 11.27
CA ASP A 422 23.23 -22.44 10.42
C ASP A 422 22.82 -22.73 8.96
N GLU A 423 21.77 -23.54 8.75
CA GLU A 423 21.24 -23.85 7.41
C GLU A 423 20.86 -22.59 6.62
N LEU A 424 20.25 -21.60 7.28
CA LEU A 424 19.87 -20.35 6.62
C LEU A 424 21.10 -19.51 6.29
N LEU A 425 22.11 -19.46 7.17
CA LEU A 425 23.33 -18.71 6.91
C LEU A 425 24.08 -19.27 5.70
N ASP A 426 24.15 -20.60 5.59
CA ASP A 426 24.79 -21.29 4.46
C ASP A 426 24.04 -21.00 3.14
N GLU A 427 22.71 -21.14 3.12
CA GLU A 427 21.92 -20.84 1.91
C GLU A 427 22.06 -19.36 1.50
N LEU A 428 22.04 -18.42 2.45
CA LEU A 428 22.23 -16.99 2.16
C LEU A 428 23.63 -16.70 1.62
N HIS A 429 24.66 -17.35 2.15
CA HIS A 429 26.03 -17.21 1.67
C HIS A 429 26.19 -17.72 0.24
N ASP A 430 25.67 -18.93 -0.03
CA ASP A 430 25.83 -19.61 -1.32
C ASP A 430 24.97 -19.00 -2.42
N LYS A 431 23.73 -18.59 -2.10
CA LYS A 431 22.74 -18.19 -3.11
C LYS A 431 22.50 -16.69 -3.21
N ALA A 432 22.89 -15.91 -2.19
CA ALA A 432 22.64 -14.47 -2.15
C ALA A 432 23.81 -13.67 -1.55
N GLY A 433 25.03 -14.23 -1.57
CA GLY A 433 26.20 -13.67 -0.89
C GLY A 433 26.54 -12.23 -1.31
N SER A 434 26.28 -11.83 -2.55
CA SER A 434 26.50 -10.44 -3.01
C SER A 434 25.58 -9.44 -2.31
N GLY A 435 24.41 -9.90 -1.86
CA GLY A 435 23.39 -9.13 -1.14
C GLY A 435 23.55 -9.12 0.37
N ILE A 436 24.49 -9.90 0.92
CA ILE A 436 24.66 -10.11 2.37
C ILE A 436 26.04 -9.65 2.82
N SER A 437 26.10 -8.91 3.93
CA SER A 437 27.34 -8.55 4.62
C SER A 437 27.28 -8.97 6.08
N TYR A 438 28.38 -9.50 6.61
CA TYR A 438 28.52 -9.84 8.03
C TYR A 438 29.40 -8.80 8.71
N VAL A 439 28.88 -8.16 9.75
CA VAL A 439 29.59 -7.12 10.53
C VAL A 439 29.40 -7.42 12.00
N ASP A 440 30.47 -7.85 12.68
CA ASP A 440 30.42 -8.35 14.06
C ASP A 440 29.34 -9.46 14.21
N ASP A 441 28.47 -9.35 15.22
CA ASP A 441 27.34 -10.25 15.46
C ASP A 441 26.08 -9.87 14.65
N ARG A 442 26.23 -9.22 13.49
CA ARG A 442 25.11 -8.75 12.67
C ARG A 442 25.16 -9.28 11.25
N VAL A 443 23.98 -9.63 10.73
CA VAL A 443 23.74 -9.91 9.31
C VAL A 443 23.10 -8.66 8.71
N VAL A 444 23.74 -8.10 7.69
CA VAL A 444 23.27 -6.95 6.93
C VAL A 444 22.76 -7.44 5.58
N ILE A 445 21.47 -7.28 5.34
CA ILE A 445 20.83 -7.62 4.08
C ILE A 445 20.66 -6.33 3.28
N LYS A 446 21.40 -6.21 2.17
CA LYS A 446 21.41 -4.98 1.35
C LYS A 446 20.02 -4.65 0.81
N HIS A 447 19.26 -5.67 0.41
CA HIS A 447 17.93 -5.51 -0.15
C HIS A 447 17.09 -6.77 0.09
N CYS A 448 15.88 -6.61 0.66
CA CYS A 448 14.92 -7.69 0.82
C CYS A 448 13.48 -7.18 0.86
N TYR A 449 12.54 -8.07 0.60
CA TYR A 449 11.12 -7.83 0.80
C TYR A 449 10.62 -8.54 2.05
N ALA A 450 9.75 -7.88 2.82
CA ALA A 450 8.99 -8.50 3.90
C ALA A 450 7.52 -8.59 3.49
N GLU A 451 6.96 -9.79 3.59
CA GLU A 451 5.57 -10.09 3.21
C GLU A 451 4.86 -10.86 4.32
N ARG A 452 3.54 -10.80 4.35
CA ARG A 452 2.75 -11.61 5.29
C ARG A 452 2.91 -13.10 4.95
N ARG A 453 3.14 -13.93 5.97
CA ARG A 453 3.20 -15.39 5.80
C ARG A 453 1.80 -15.94 5.51
N VAL A 454 1.72 -16.81 4.50
CA VAL A 454 0.53 -17.58 4.11
C VAL A 454 0.90 -19.06 3.99
N THR A 455 -0.10 -19.95 4.02
CA THR A 455 0.13 -21.38 3.79
C THR A 455 0.13 -21.63 2.28
N PRO A 456 1.19 -22.17 1.67
CA PRO A 456 1.20 -22.49 0.25
C PRO A 456 0.00 -23.36 -0.15
N LEU A 457 -0.67 -23.06 -1.26
CA LEU A 457 -1.93 -23.71 -1.64
C LEU A 457 -1.73 -25.22 -1.88
N ASN A 458 -0.60 -25.62 -2.47
CA ASN A 458 -0.26 -27.04 -2.63
C ASN A 458 -0.13 -27.78 -1.30
N VAL A 459 0.36 -27.13 -0.23
CA VAL A 459 0.45 -27.69 1.12
C VAL A 459 -0.93 -27.72 1.76
N TYR A 460 -1.68 -26.62 1.66
CA TYR A 460 -3.03 -26.52 2.21
C TYR A 460 -3.95 -27.63 1.66
N LEU A 461 -3.92 -27.90 0.36
CA LEU A 461 -4.76 -28.94 -0.26
C LEU A 461 -4.41 -30.37 0.17
N GLN A 462 -3.23 -30.61 0.75
CA GLN A 462 -2.86 -31.92 1.31
C GLN A 462 -3.42 -32.13 2.72
N GLU A 463 -3.64 -31.05 3.47
CA GLU A 463 -4.03 -31.07 4.88
C GLU A 463 -5.51 -30.77 5.09
N ALA A 464 -6.12 -29.96 4.20
CA ALA A 464 -7.50 -29.53 4.29
C ALA A 464 -8.49 -30.68 4.11
N ASP A 465 -9.66 -30.54 4.73
CA ASP A 465 -10.76 -31.45 4.47
C ASP A 465 -11.33 -31.25 3.04
N GLN A 466 -12.22 -32.15 2.62
CA GLN A 466 -12.76 -32.12 1.27
C GLN A 466 -13.53 -30.82 0.96
N ALA A 467 -14.29 -30.28 1.92
CA ALA A 467 -15.10 -29.09 1.69
C ALA A 467 -14.22 -27.84 1.58
N ASP A 468 -13.22 -27.74 2.44
CA ASP A 468 -12.26 -26.64 2.48
C ASP A 468 -11.35 -26.65 1.24
N ALA A 469 -10.89 -27.83 0.82
CA ALA A 469 -10.12 -27.99 -0.42
C ALA A 469 -10.94 -27.58 -1.66
N GLN A 470 -12.23 -27.93 -1.72
CA GLN A 470 -13.11 -27.48 -2.79
C GLN A 470 -13.26 -25.95 -2.79
N ARG A 471 -13.49 -25.33 -1.63
CA ARG A 471 -13.57 -23.85 -1.53
C ARG A 471 -12.28 -23.18 -2.00
N ALA A 472 -11.12 -23.69 -1.58
CA ALA A 472 -9.83 -23.14 -1.96
C ALA A 472 -9.56 -23.25 -3.47
N VAL A 473 -9.91 -24.36 -4.13
CA VAL A 473 -9.72 -24.51 -5.58
C VAL A 473 -10.64 -23.59 -6.38
N LEU A 474 -11.89 -23.40 -5.93
CA LEU A 474 -12.79 -22.42 -6.55
C LEU A 474 -12.27 -20.99 -6.37
N ASP A 475 -11.79 -20.65 -5.17
CA ASP A 475 -11.24 -19.32 -4.92
C ASP A 475 -9.90 -19.09 -5.65
N TYR A 476 -9.12 -20.14 -5.92
CA TYR A 476 -7.94 -20.12 -6.79
C TYR A 476 -8.31 -19.77 -8.24
N GLY A 477 -9.32 -20.44 -8.81
CA GLY A 477 -9.84 -20.09 -10.13
C GLY A 477 -10.37 -18.66 -10.19
N GLN A 478 -11.05 -18.22 -9.13
CA GLN A 478 -11.50 -16.83 -9.02
C GLN A 478 -10.33 -15.85 -8.88
N ALA A 479 -9.27 -16.20 -8.15
CA ALA A 479 -8.08 -15.38 -7.98
C ALA A 479 -7.40 -15.05 -9.31
N ILE A 480 -7.31 -16.03 -10.20
CA ILE A 480 -6.76 -15.82 -11.55
C ILE A 480 -7.61 -14.82 -12.34
N LYS A 481 -8.95 -14.98 -12.31
CA LYS A 481 -9.88 -14.04 -12.99
C LYS A 481 -9.78 -12.63 -12.40
N ASP A 482 -9.71 -12.53 -11.08
CA ASP A 482 -9.61 -11.26 -10.36
C ASP A 482 -8.32 -10.50 -10.70
N LEU A 483 -7.19 -11.19 -10.82
CA LEU A 483 -5.90 -10.61 -11.28
C LEU A 483 -5.98 -10.19 -12.75
N ALA A 484 -6.55 -11.05 -13.59
CA ALA A 484 -6.71 -10.77 -15.01
C ALA A 484 -7.55 -9.49 -15.24
N MET A 485 -8.61 -9.30 -14.45
CA MET A 485 -9.44 -8.10 -14.47
C MET A 485 -8.70 -6.81 -14.08
N THR A 486 -7.61 -6.89 -13.33
CA THR A 486 -6.75 -5.73 -13.03
C THR A 486 -5.55 -5.59 -13.97
N ASN A 487 -5.64 -6.21 -15.15
CA ASN A 487 -4.60 -6.25 -16.19
C ASN A 487 -3.30 -6.95 -15.76
N LEU A 488 -3.35 -7.84 -14.78
CA LEU A 488 -2.19 -8.61 -14.34
C LEU A 488 -2.33 -10.09 -14.71
N PHE A 489 -1.30 -10.63 -15.36
CA PHE A 489 -1.18 -12.05 -15.62
C PHE A 489 -0.06 -12.63 -14.73
N PRO A 490 -0.33 -13.68 -13.94
CA PRO A 490 0.67 -14.24 -13.01
C PRO A 490 1.91 -14.85 -13.67
N GLY A 491 1.82 -15.29 -14.94
CA GLY A 491 2.85 -16.11 -15.57
C GLY A 491 2.72 -17.56 -15.13
N ASP A 492 3.39 -17.92 -14.04
CA ASP A 492 3.39 -19.28 -13.48
C ASP A 492 2.18 -19.54 -12.57
N LEU A 493 1.20 -20.25 -13.11
CA LEU A 493 -0.06 -20.59 -12.43
C LEU A 493 0.05 -21.77 -11.45
N LEU A 494 1.23 -22.35 -11.23
CA LEU A 494 1.39 -23.49 -10.31
C LEU A 494 0.89 -23.17 -8.89
N LEU A 495 0.26 -24.17 -8.26
CA LEU A 495 -0.35 -24.02 -6.92
C LEU A 495 0.66 -23.60 -5.85
N LYS A 496 1.94 -23.94 -6.01
CA LYS A 496 3.02 -23.56 -5.09
C LYS A 496 3.32 -22.05 -5.07
N ASN A 497 2.84 -21.28 -6.04
CA ASN A 497 3.02 -19.82 -6.12
C ASN A 497 1.82 -19.06 -5.53
N PHE A 498 0.79 -19.80 -5.13
CA PHE A 498 -0.40 -19.31 -4.46
C PHE A 498 -0.39 -19.74 -3.00
N GLY A 499 -1.10 -18.98 -2.17
CA GLY A 499 -1.24 -19.23 -0.75
C GLY A 499 -2.63 -18.99 -0.25
N VAL A 500 -2.94 -19.63 0.86
CA VAL A 500 -4.20 -19.48 1.59
C VAL A 500 -3.93 -18.61 2.81
N THR A 501 -4.66 -17.50 2.90
CA THR A 501 -4.62 -16.61 4.06
C THR A 501 -5.40 -17.19 5.23
N ARG A 502 -5.26 -16.58 6.41
CA ARG A 502 -6.06 -16.94 7.60
C ARG A 502 -7.58 -16.88 7.37
N ASN A 503 -8.04 -15.99 6.48
CA ASN A 503 -9.46 -15.84 6.15
C ASN A 503 -9.84 -16.68 4.92
N GLU A 504 -9.10 -17.77 4.66
CA GLU A 504 -9.35 -18.75 3.59
C GLU A 504 -9.34 -18.19 2.17
N ARG A 505 -8.78 -16.99 1.97
CA ARG A 505 -8.60 -16.36 0.66
C ARG A 505 -7.34 -16.86 -0.01
N VAL A 506 -7.45 -17.22 -1.29
CA VAL A 506 -6.32 -17.53 -2.17
C VAL A 506 -5.70 -16.24 -2.71
N VAL A 507 -4.40 -16.15 -2.56
CA VAL A 507 -3.55 -15.01 -2.96
C VAL A 507 -2.31 -15.51 -3.69
N PHE A 508 -1.82 -14.71 -4.61
CA PHE A 508 -0.60 -14.94 -5.37
C PHE A 508 0.56 -14.16 -4.75
N TYR A 509 1.74 -14.78 -4.67
CA TYR A 509 2.90 -14.19 -3.98
C TYR A 509 4.24 -14.38 -4.69
N ASP A 510 4.30 -15.04 -5.85
CA ASP A 510 5.55 -15.19 -6.61
C ASP A 510 5.56 -14.25 -7.82
N TYR A 511 6.28 -13.14 -7.72
CA TYR A 511 6.16 -12.06 -8.71
C TYR A 511 7.21 -12.09 -9.82
N ASP A 512 8.03 -13.14 -9.89
CA ASP A 512 9.15 -13.20 -10.83
C ASP A 512 8.73 -13.34 -12.32
N GLU A 513 7.51 -13.80 -12.60
CA GLU A 513 6.94 -13.93 -13.95
C GLU A 513 5.72 -13.03 -14.21
N VAL A 514 5.31 -12.21 -13.24
CA VAL A 514 4.16 -11.30 -13.42
C VAL A 514 4.42 -10.35 -14.58
N CYS A 515 3.40 -10.18 -15.41
CA CYS A 515 3.39 -9.21 -16.50
C CYS A 515 1.99 -8.62 -16.70
N LEU A 516 1.89 -7.65 -17.60
CA LEU A 516 0.59 -7.11 -17.98
C LEU A 516 -0.13 -8.12 -18.88
N LEU A 517 -1.41 -8.32 -18.61
CA LEU A 517 -2.26 -9.18 -19.42
C LEU A 517 -2.39 -8.67 -20.86
N THR A 518 -2.34 -7.36 -21.05
CA THR A 518 -2.29 -6.72 -22.38
C THR A 518 -1.05 -7.10 -23.21
N ASP A 519 0.05 -7.47 -22.56
CA ASP A 519 1.32 -7.81 -23.22
C ASP A 519 1.39 -9.29 -23.63
N CYS A 520 0.51 -10.14 -23.09
CA CYS A 520 0.45 -11.57 -23.37
C CYS A 520 -0.24 -11.86 -24.71
N ASN A 521 0.24 -12.85 -25.48
CA ASN A 521 -0.40 -13.30 -26.71
C ASN A 521 -1.12 -14.65 -26.49
N PHE A 522 -2.41 -14.60 -26.14
CA PHE A 522 -3.20 -15.81 -25.88
C PHE A 522 -3.61 -16.48 -27.20
N ARG A 523 -3.10 -17.69 -27.43
CA ARG A 523 -3.30 -18.43 -28.68
C ARG A 523 -3.91 -19.79 -28.40
N ARG A 524 -4.61 -20.32 -29.41
CA ARG A 524 -4.96 -21.74 -29.42
C ARG A 524 -3.78 -22.58 -29.85
N ILE A 525 -3.64 -23.76 -29.26
CA ILE A 525 -2.69 -24.77 -29.74
C ILE A 525 -3.18 -25.25 -31.13
N PRO A 526 -2.36 -25.13 -32.18
CA PRO A 526 -2.74 -25.63 -33.50
C PRO A 526 -2.99 -27.15 -33.45
N PRO A 527 -4.03 -27.67 -34.13
CA PRO A 527 -4.24 -29.11 -34.21
C PRO A 527 -3.06 -29.77 -34.93
N ALA A 528 -2.61 -30.92 -34.40
CA ALA A 528 -1.53 -31.68 -35.01
C ALA A 528 -1.86 -32.03 -36.47
N ARG A 529 -0.88 -31.91 -37.38
CA ARG A 529 -1.10 -32.16 -38.81
C ARG A 529 -0.83 -33.61 -39.19
N SER A 530 -0.14 -34.36 -38.32
CA SER A 530 0.27 -35.74 -38.52
C SER A 530 0.47 -36.46 -37.17
N ILE A 531 0.61 -37.79 -37.21
CA ILE A 531 0.92 -38.60 -36.02
C ILE A 531 2.31 -38.25 -35.47
N ASP A 532 3.27 -37.94 -36.36
CA ASP A 532 4.61 -37.52 -35.95
C ASP A 532 4.58 -36.20 -35.15
N ASP A 533 3.69 -35.27 -35.53
CA ASP A 533 3.46 -34.02 -34.78
C ASP A 533 2.85 -34.29 -33.38
N GLU A 534 2.02 -35.32 -33.20
CA GLU A 534 1.45 -35.70 -31.89
C GLU A 534 2.49 -36.37 -30.97
N MET A 535 3.47 -37.06 -31.56
CA MET A 535 4.53 -37.76 -30.82
C MET A 535 5.80 -36.90 -30.60
N ALA A 536 5.84 -35.69 -31.16
CA ALA A 536 6.99 -34.80 -31.05
C ALA A 536 7.23 -34.35 -29.60
N ALA A 537 8.49 -34.37 -29.16
CA ALA A 537 8.88 -33.93 -27.83
C ALA A 537 8.92 -32.40 -27.67
N GLU A 538 9.00 -31.67 -28.79
CA GLU A 538 8.99 -30.21 -28.87
C GLU A 538 7.82 -29.75 -29.74
N PRO A 539 7.23 -28.56 -29.48
CA PRO A 539 6.18 -28.02 -30.33
C PRO A 539 6.62 -27.90 -31.79
N TRP A 540 5.84 -28.45 -32.72
CA TRP A 540 6.11 -28.38 -34.16
C TRP A 540 5.79 -27.00 -34.79
N PHE A 541 5.22 -26.09 -34.00
CA PHE A 541 4.85 -24.73 -34.39
C PHE A 541 5.67 -23.68 -33.63
N GLY A 542 5.79 -22.48 -34.22
CA GLY A 542 6.53 -21.39 -33.58
C GLY A 542 5.84 -20.86 -32.32
N VAL A 543 6.59 -20.86 -31.22
CA VAL A 543 6.19 -20.28 -29.93
C VAL A 543 7.07 -19.06 -29.65
N GLY A 544 6.44 -17.89 -29.57
CA GLY A 544 7.10 -16.65 -29.16
C GLY A 544 7.21 -16.53 -27.64
N PRO A 545 8.08 -15.65 -27.12
CA PRO A 545 8.31 -15.49 -25.69
C PRO A 545 7.10 -14.95 -24.90
N ALA A 546 6.15 -14.31 -25.58
CA ALA A 546 4.92 -13.80 -24.98
C ALA A 546 3.69 -14.67 -25.30
N ASP A 547 3.86 -15.78 -26.01
CA ASP A 547 2.75 -16.67 -26.34
C ASP A 547 2.31 -17.46 -25.12
N VAL A 548 1.00 -17.48 -24.88
CA VAL A 548 0.39 -18.21 -23.77
C VAL A 548 -0.68 -19.13 -24.34
N PHE A 549 -0.68 -20.40 -23.92
CA PHE A 549 -1.63 -21.44 -24.34
C PHE A 549 -2.49 -21.88 -23.14
N PRO A 550 -3.60 -21.18 -22.86
CA PRO A 550 -4.54 -21.53 -21.79
C PRO A 550 -5.00 -22.99 -21.76
N GLU A 551 -5.07 -23.65 -22.92
CA GLU A 551 -5.43 -25.07 -23.01
C GLU A 551 -4.46 -25.98 -22.22
N GLU A 552 -3.20 -25.57 -22.06
CA GLU A 552 -2.19 -26.37 -21.35
C GLU A 552 -2.34 -26.30 -19.83
N PHE A 553 -2.97 -25.24 -19.30
CA PHE A 553 -2.99 -24.99 -17.86
C PHE A 553 -3.51 -26.20 -17.09
N VAL A 554 -4.63 -26.79 -17.53
CA VAL A 554 -5.27 -27.93 -16.89
C VAL A 554 -4.34 -29.15 -16.69
N HIS A 555 -3.30 -29.29 -17.51
CA HIS A 555 -2.37 -30.41 -17.48
C HIS A 555 -1.26 -30.26 -16.43
N PHE A 556 -0.78 -29.03 -16.18
CA PHE A 556 0.36 -28.81 -15.29
C PHE A 556 0.00 -28.29 -13.90
N LEU A 557 -1.26 -27.92 -13.64
CA LEU A 557 -1.69 -27.45 -12.31
C LEU A 557 -1.43 -28.44 -11.17
N GLY A 558 -1.34 -29.75 -11.46
CA GLY A 558 -1.05 -30.77 -10.46
C GLY A 558 -2.19 -31.00 -9.46
N LEU A 559 -3.43 -30.64 -9.81
CA LEU A 559 -4.61 -30.87 -8.99
C LEU A 559 -5.05 -32.35 -9.01
N PRO A 560 -5.53 -32.89 -7.88
CA PRO A 560 -6.21 -34.18 -7.85
C PRO A 560 -7.41 -34.20 -8.82
N PRO A 561 -7.74 -35.33 -9.49
CA PRO A 561 -8.76 -35.37 -10.54
C PRO A 561 -10.11 -34.77 -10.12
N GLN A 562 -10.59 -35.07 -8.91
CA GLN A 562 -11.87 -34.55 -8.40
C GLN A 562 -11.88 -33.01 -8.28
N LEU A 563 -10.77 -32.41 -7.85
CA LEU A 563 -10.65 -30.96 -7.70
C LEU A 563 -10.41 -30.27 -9.04
N ARG A 564 -9.66 -30.91 -9.94
CA ARG A 564 -9.47 -30.44 -11.32
C ARG A 564 -10.81 -30.41 -12.06
N ASP A 565 -11.61 -31.46 -11.97
CA ASP A 565 -12.90 -31.54 -12.65
C ASP A 565 -13.87 -30.47 -12.11
N LEU A 566 -13.85 -30.20 -10.80
CA LEU A 566 -14.58 -29.08 -10.19
C LEU A 566 -14.10 -27.72 -10.70
N LEU A 567 -12.79 -27.51 -10.82
CA LEU A 567 -12.22 -26.28 -11.37
C LEU A 567 -12.66 -26.08 -12.82
N VAL A 568 -12.65 -27.13 -13.64
CA VAL A 568 -13.11 -27.08 -15.03
C VAL A 568 -14.62 -26.81 -15.11
N GLU A 569 -15.42 -27.42 -14.24
CA GLU A 569 -16.87 -27.18 -14.20
C GLU A 569 -17.21 -25.71 -13.89
N ARG A 570 -16.45 -25.08 -12.98
CA ARG A 570 -16.77 -23.73 -12.47
C ARG A 570 -15.97 -22.60 -13.13
N HIS A 571 -14.77 -22.89 -13.59
CA HIS A 571 -13.83 -21.93 -14.17
C HIS A 571 -13.26 -22.40 -15.52
N GLY A 572 -14.03 -23.21 -16.27
CA GLY A 572 -13.60 -23.77 -17.56
C GLY A 572 -13.17 -22.74 -18.60
N GLU A 573 -13.65 -21.50 -18.52
CA GLU A 573 -13.24 -20.42 -19.43
C GLU A 573 -11.78 -19.98 -19.23
N LEU A 574 -11.15 -20.30 -18.09
CA LEU A 574 -9.72 -20.03 -17.88
C LEU A 574 -8.83 -20.82 -18.86
N PHE A 575 -9.35 -21.92 -19.40
CA PHE A 575 -8.66 -22.79 -20.36
C PHE A 575 -9.00 -22.44 -21.81
N ASP A 576 -9.78 -21.38 -22.05
CA ASP A 576 -10.15 -20.92 -23.39
C ASP A 576 -9.45 -19.59 -23.73
N PRO A 577 -8.55 -19.55 -24.74
CA PRO A 577 -7.92 -18.31 -25.20
C PRO A 577 -8.90 -17.20 -25.56
N ALA A 578 -10.14 -17.53 -25.94
CA ALA A 578 -11.16 -16.52 -26.26
C ALA A 578 -11.56 -15.66 -25.05
N TYR A 579 -11.60 -16.25 -23.85
CA TYR A 579 -11.89 -15.51 -22.61
C TYR A 579 -10.84 -14.42 -22.37
N TRP A 580 -9.56 -14.81 -22.43
CA TRP A 580 -8.43 -13.92 -22.21
C TRP A 580 -8.38 -12.80 -23.25
N ASN A 581 -8.55 -13.13 -24.53
CA ASN A 581 -8.55 -12.13 -25.60
C ASN A 581 -9.75 -11.15 -25.49
N ALA A 582 -10.94 -11.63 -25.12
CA ALA A 582 -12.08 -10.75 -24.89
C ALA A 582 -11.86 -9.80 -23.70
N LEU A 583 -11.16 -10.26 -22.66
CA LEU A 583 -10.78 -9.41 -21.53
C LEU A 583 -9.71 -8.38 -21.93
N LYS A 584 -8.70 -8.79 -22.70
CA LYS A 584 -7.69 -7.87 -23.28
C LYS A 584 -8.35 -6.74 -24.08
N GLU A 585 -9.32 -7.07 -24.94
CA GLU A 585 -10.05 -6.09 -25.74
C GLU A 585 -10.82 -5.09 -24.87
N GLN A 586 -11.46 -5.55 -23.79
CA GLN A 586 -12.16 -4.67 -22.85
C GLN A 586 -11.20 -3.74 -22.11
N LEU A 587 -10.07 -4.25 -21.62
CA LEU A 587 -9.04 -3.45 -20.96
C LEU A 587 -8.43 -2.43 -21.92
N ALA A 588 -8.16 -2.81 -23.17
CA ALA A 588 -7.66 -1.91 -24.20
C ALA A 588 -8.69 -0.82 -24.58
N ALA A 589 -9.99 -1.10 -24.43
CA ALA A 589 -11.06 -0.13 -24.58
C ALA A 589 -11.22 0.79 -23.35
N GLY A 590 -10.37 0.65 -22.33
CA GLY A 590 -10.41 1.44 -21.10
C GLY A 590 -11.39 0.93 -20.04
N ALA A 591 -11.88 -0.31 -20.14
CA ALA A 591 -12.72 -0.86 -19.09
C ALA A 591 -11.95 -0.95 -17.76
N LEU A 592 -12.56 -0.45 -16.69
CA LEU A 592 -12.11 -0.65 -15.33
C LEU A 592 -12.99 -1.71 -14.68
N PHE A 593 -12.36 -2.71 -14.07
CA PHE A 593 -13.05 -3.74 -13.33
C PHE A 593 -12.73 -3.57 -11.85
N HIS A 594 -13.76 -3.70 -11.01
CA HIS A 594 -13.58 -3.66 -9.56
C HIS A 594 -14.02 -4.97 -8.93
N VAL A 595 -13.12 -5.56 -8.14
CA VAL A 595 -13.40 -6.77 -7.36
C VAL A 595 -13.83 -6.36 -5.95
N PRO A 596 -15.13 -6.48 -5.60
CA PRO A 596 -15.62 -6.06 -4.29
C PRO A 596 -14.95 -6.87 -3.16
N PRO A 597 -14.72 -6.27 -1.98
CA PRO A 597 -14.09 -6.91 -0.84
C PRO A 597 -15.02 -7.79 0.01
N TYR A 598 -16.13 -8.25 -0.55
CA TYR A 598 -17.15 -9.04 0.13
C TYR A 598 -17.90 -9.95 -0.84
N GLY A 599 -18.46 -11.04 -0.32
CA GLY A 599 -19.22 -12.01 -1.10
C GLY A 599 -20.63 -11.54 -1.49
N GLU A 600 -21.25 -12.25 -2.44
CA GLU A 600 -22.63 -11.99 -2.89
C GLU A 600 -23.65 -12.12 -1.75
N ASP A 601 -23.38 -12.95 -0.74
CA ASP A 601 -24.23 -13.13 0.44
C ASP A 601 -24.34 -11.87 1.32
N ARG A 602 -23.36 -10.96 1.22
CA ARG A 602 -23.35 -9.66 1.91
C ARG A 602 -24.12 -8.57 1.17
N ARG A 603 -24.35 -8.76 -0.13
CA ARG A 603 -25.08 -7.78 -0.95
C ARG A 603 -26.53 -7.67 -0.51
N LEU A 604 -27.05 -6.45 -0.53
CA LEU A 604 -28.46 -6.18 -0.35
C LEU A 604 -29.17 -6.52 -1.66
N ALA A 605 -30.30 -7.22 -1.57
CA ALA A 605 -31.08 -7.59 -2.74
C ALA A 605 -31.43 -6.32 -3.52
N THR A 606 -30.93 -6.21 -4.74
CA THR A 606 -31.38 -5.18 -5.67
C THR A 606 -32.70 -5.69 -6.24
N PRO A 607 -33.85 -5.03 -6.04
CA PRO A 607 -35.05 -5.38 -6.79
C PRO A 607 -34.89 -4.88 -8.22
N LEU A 608 -34.00 -5.54 -8.99
CA LEU A 608 -33.87 -5.64 -10.46
C LEU A 608 -32.45 -6.07 -10.88
N ALA A 609 -32.39 -7.18 -11.63
CA ALA A 609 -31.38 -7.62 -12.60
C ALA A 609 -30.18 -8.47 -12.14
N ARG A 610 -30.36 -9.80 -12.29
CA ARG A 610 -29.39 -10.68 -12.96
C ARG A 610 -29.11 -10.13 -14.36
N THR A 611 -28.02 -9.41 -14.59
CA THR A 611 -27.19 -9.48 -15.82
C THR A 611 -25.92 -8.67 -15.63
N LEU A 612 -24.76 -9.33 -15.72
CA LEU A 612 -23.49 -8.67 -16.02
C LEU A 612 -23.64 -8.03 -17.40
N ALA A 613 -23.65 -6.70 -17.45
CA ALA A 613 -23.49 -5.94 -18.67
C ALA A 613 -22.50 -4.81 -18.37
N PRO A 614 -21.43 -4.64 -19.17
CA PRO A 614 -20.46 -3.58 -18.96
C PRO A 614 -21.14 -2.21 -19.12
N ALA A 615 -20.69 -1.25 -18.31
CA ALA A 615 -21.09 0.14 -18.46
C ALA A 615 -20.68 0.63 -19.87
N ARG A 616 -21.67 0.86 -20.74
CA ARG A 616 -21.44 1.55 -22.02
C ARG A 616 -21.06 3.00 -21.72
N THR A 617 -19.86 3.38 -22.13
CA THR A 617 -19.47 4.79 -22.27
C THR A 617 -20.24 5.39 -23.44
N ASP A 618 -21.05 6.40 -23.17
CA ASP A 618 -21.72 7.16 -24.21
C ASP A 618 -20.67 7.94 -25.03
N ARG A 619 -20.72 7.74 -26.35
CA ARG A 619 -19.80 8.36 -27.32
C ARG A 619 -19.95 9.87 -27.31
N TRP A 620 -18.91 10.57 -26.88
CA TRP A 620 -18.71 11.97 -27.21
C TRP A 620 -18.49 12.09 -28.73
N SER A 621 -19.40 12.78 -29.42
CA SER A 621 -19.32 13.05 -30.85
C SER A 621 -18.68 14.43 -31.06
N PRO A 622 -17.53 14.57 -31.75
CA PRO A 622 -17.01 15.87 -32.11
C PRO A 622 -17.80 16.44 -33.28
N GLN A 623 -18.52 17.54 -33.06
CA GLN A 623 -19.11 18.33 -34.13
C GLN A 623 -18.00 19.05 -34.90
N LEU A 624 -17.66 18.53 -36.07
CA LEU A 624 -16.90 19.23 -37.11
C LEU A 624 -17.78 20.34 -37.70
N THR A 625 -17.46 21.59 -37.37
CA THR A 625 -17.92 22.76 -38.12
C THR A 625 -17.09 22.89 -39.39
N ALA A 626 -17.72 22.71 -40.55
CA ALA A 626 -17.15 23.06 -41.85
C ALA A 626 -17.29 24.58 -42.08
N PRO A 627 -16.28 25.24 -42.69
CA PRO A 627 -16.39 26.65 -43.04
C PRO A 627 -17.06 26.80 -44.40
N THR A 628 -17.98 27.76 -44.52
CA THR A 628 -18.38 28.32 -45.81
C THR A 628 -18.54 29.82 -45.64
N THR A 629 -17.78 30.54 -46.49
CA THR A 629 -17.90 31.93 -46.96
C THR A 629 -19.03 32.80 -46.42
#